data_AF-A0A7L3C7S7-F1
#
_entry.id   AF-A0A7L3C7S7-F1
#
_cell.length_a   1.000
_cell.length_b   1.000
_cell.length_c   1.000
_cell.angle_alpha   90.00
_cell.angle_beta   90.00
_cell.angle_gamma   90.00
#
_symmetry.space_group_name_H-M   'P 1'
#
loop_
_entity.id
_entity.type
_entity.pdbx_description
1 polymer ?
#
loop_
_entity_poly.entity_id
_entity_poly.type
_entity_poly.pdbx_seq_one_letter_code
_entity_poly.pdbx_strand_id
1 'polypeptide(L)'
;MKTLQTTFILFVFVPLVNSAPPIQQESLQFYEYDTDVTMGSLIQQDYEMQSKDIRKDGTNVSLDTSLRLQGDDSNVPPTKDTNLPTCLLCVCLSGSVYCEEIDIEAVPPLPKETAYLYARFNKIKRIAVSDFADITTLRRIDFSGNRIEEIEDGAFSKLLLLEELSLAENRLIKLPVLPPKLTTFNANQNRIKSRGIKANAFK
;
A
#
# COMPACT_ATOMS: atom_id res chain seq x y z
N MET A 1 -11.66 -2.82 80.00
CA MET A 1 -12.35 -3.74 79.09
C MET A 1 -13.55 -3.04 78.46
N LYS A 2 -13.42 -2.49 77.25
CA LYS A 2 -14.51 -2.31 76.26
C LYS A 2 -13.85 -2.29 74.88
N THR A 3 -14.12 -3.32 74.08
CA THR A 3 -13.68 -3.53 72.70
C THR A 3 -14.45 -2.61 71.76
N LEU A 4 -13.75 -1.77 70.99
CA LEU A 4 -14.35 -0.96 69.93
C LEU A 4 -14.32 -1.76 68.63
N GLN A 5 -15.47 -2.29 68.23
CA GLN A 5 -15.64 -2.99 66.96
C GLN A 5 -15.63 -1.95 65.83
N THR A 6 -14.57 -1.95 65.02
CA THR A 6 -14.49 -1.11 63.82
C THR A 6 -15.18 -1.84 62.67
N THR A 7 -16.42 -1.46 62.36
CA THR A 7 -17.13 -1.94 61.17
C THR A 7 -16.58 -1.25 59.91
N PHE A 8 -15.93 -2.02 59.05
CA PHE A 8 -15.54 -1.58 57.70
C PHE A 8 -16.78 -1.68 56.79
N ILE A 9 -17.30 -0.55 56.33
CA ILE A 9 -18.33 -0.50 55.28
C ILE A 9 -17.60 -0.56 53.93
N LEU A 10 -17.76 -1.65 53.21
CA LEU A 10 -17.26 -1.81 51.85
C LEU A 10 -18.19 -1.05 50.90
N PHE A 11 -17.74 0.11 50.38
CA PHE A 11 -18.43 0.78 49.28
C PHE A 11 -18.14 0.00 47.98
N VAL A 12 -19.12 -0.79 47.54
CA VAL A 12 -19.11 -1.38 46.20
C VAL A 12 -19.45 -0.28 45.22
N PHE A 13 -18.45 0.25 44.51
CA PHE A 13 -18.66 1.09 43.34
C PHE A 13 -19.19 0.22 42.21
N VAL A 14 -20.50 0.29 41.97
CA VAL A 14 -21.12 -0.23 40.75
C VAL A 14 -20.79 0.75 39.63
N PRO A 15 -20.09 0.36 38.56
CA PRO A 15 -19.93 1.24 37.40
C PRO A 15 -21.30 1.38 36.72
N LEU A 16 -21.81 2.61 36.67
CA LEU A 16 -22.95 2.95 35.84
C LEU A 16 -22.50 2.83 34.37
N VAL A 17 -22.81 1.70 33.74
CA VAL A 17 -22.62 1.53 32.30
C VAL A 17 -23.82 2.18 31.62
N ASN A 18 -23.65 3.40 31.14
CA ASN A 18 -24.64 4.01 30.24
C ASN A 18 -24.50 3.38 28.86
N SER A 19 -25.56 2.75 28.39
CA SER A 19 -25.68 2.27 27.01
C SER A 19 -25.58 3.46 26.04
N ALA A 20 -24.82 3.31 24.95
CA ALA A 20 -24.75 4.31 23.90
C ALA A 20 -26.14 4.52 23.26
N PRO A 21 -26.54 5.77 22.94
CA PRO A 21 -27.80 6.01 22.25
C PRO A 21 -27.79 5.39 20.84
N PRO A 22 -28.95 4.98 20.31
CA PRO A 22 -29.03 4.35 18.99
C PRO A 22 -28.62 5.35 17.90
N ILE A 23 -27.73 4.91 17.02
CA ILE A 23 -27.31 5.65 15.83
C ILE A 23 -28.50 5.67 14.86
N GLN A 24 -29.01 6.86 14.55
CA GLN A 24 -29.96 7.02 13.46
C GLN A 24 -29.20 6.82 12.14
N GLN A 25 -29.56 5.76 11.42
CA GLN A 25 -29.04 5.48 10.09
C GLN A 25 -29.71 6.43 9.10
N GLU A 26 -29.04 7.54 8.77
CA GLU A 26 -29.40 8.36 7.63
C GLU A 26 -29.22 7.53 6.36
N SER A 27 -30.31 7.39 5.59
CA SER A 27 -30.29 6.76 4.28
C SER A 27 -29.37 7.55 3.35
N LEU A 28 -28.27 6.92 2.92
CA LEU A 28 -27.48 7.38 1.77
C LEU A 28 -28.39 7.48 0.55
N GLN A 29 -28.77 8.69 0.16
CA GLN A 29 -29.37 8.93 -1.15
C GLN A 29 -28.26 8.80 -2.20
N PHE A 30 -28.39 7.78 -3.04
CA PHE A 30 -27.59 7.60 -4.24
C PHE A 30 -27.96 8.74 -5.21
N TYR A 31 -27.02 9.64 -5.50
CA TYR A 31 -27.17 10.56 -6.63
C TYR A 31 -26.80 9.80 -7.90
N GLU A 32 -27.81 9.52 -8.72
CA GLU A 32 -27.68 8.97 -10.06
C GLU A 32 -27.24 10.10 -10.99
N TYR A 33 -26.02 10.03 -11.53
CA TYR A 33 -25.54 11.00 -12.52
C TYR A 33 -25.91 10.50 -13.92
N ASP A 34 -26.95 11.10 -14.48
CA ASP A 34 -27.42 10.86 -15.84
C ASP A 34 -26.29 11.18 -16.84
N THR A 35 -25.84 10.18 -17.61
CA THR A 35 -24.88 10.38 -18.71
C THR A 35 -25.60 10.18 -20.03
N ASP A 36 -26.25 11.24 -20.50
CA ASP A 36 -26.67 11.32 -21.90
C ASP A 36 -26.41 12.73 -22.46
N VAL A 37 -25.16 12.97 -22.86
CA VAL A 37 -24.82 14.01 -23.83
C VAL A 37 -23.72 13.47 -24.76
N THR A 38 -24.09 13.25 -26.00
CA THR A 38 -23.22 12.99 -27.15
C THR A 38 -22.14 14.08 -27.30
N MET A 39 -20.92 13.82 -26.82
CA MET A 39 -19.72 14.62 -27.13
C MET A 39 -19.09 14.15 -28.44
N GLY A 40 -19.88 14.24 -29.51
CA GLY A 40 -19.46 14.06 -30.88
C GLY A 40 -19.69 15.35 -31.67
N SER A 41 -19.04 16.44 -31.26
CA SER A 41 -18.84 17.68 -32.03
C SER A 41 -18.48 18.78 -31.04
N LEU A 42 -17.23 19.26 -31.09
CA LEU A 42 -16.74 20.62 -30.75
C LEU A 42 -15.28 20.58 -30.27
N ILE A 43 -14.33 20.21 -31.12
CA ILE A 43 -12.96 20.78 -31.09
C ILE A 43 -12.41 20.76 -32.53
N GLN A 44 -12.73 21.79 -33.31
CA GLN A 44 -11.96 22.19 -34.49
C GLN A 44 -12.23 23.68 -34.67
N GLN A 45 -11.18 24.49 -34.86
CA GLN A 45 -11.17 25.97 -34.91
C GLN A 45 -11.04 26.55 -33.48
N ASP A 46 -9.90 27.09 -33.02
CA ASP A 46 -8.88 27.90 -33.67
C ASP A 46 -7.54 27.75 -32.92
N TYR A 47 -6.44 27.49 -33.63
CA TYR A 47 -5.08 27.85 -33.18
C TYR A 47 -4.19 27.99 -34.42
N GLU A 48 -4.34 29.11 -35.13
CA GLU A 48 -3.32 29.62 -36.04
C GLU A 48 -2.38 30.58 -35.30
N MET A 49 -1.10 30.41 -35.58
CA MET A 49 0.06 31.03 -34.96
C MET A 49 0.29 32.45 -35.49
N GLN A 50 0.62 33.42 -34.64
CA GLN A 50 1.29 34.65 -35.09
C GLN A 50 2.40 35.07 -34.12
N SER A 51 3.63 34.72 -34.46
CA SER A 51 4.85 35.23 -33.85
C SER A 51 5.07 36.70 -34.21
N LYS A 52 5.28 37.55 -33.22
CA LYS A 52 5.76 38.93 -33.42
C LYS A 52 6.96 39.17 -32.50
N ASP A 53 8.12 39.35 -33.12
CA ASP A 53 9.36 39.75 -32.47
C ASP A 53 9.20 41.09 -31.71
N ILE A 54 9.89 41.24 -30.58
CA ILE A 54 10.83 42.35 -30.27
C ILE A 54 11.31 42.32 -28.79
N ARG A 55 12.63 42.10 -28.67
CA ARG A 55 13.63 42.66 -27.74
C ARG A 55 13.63 42.33 -26.22
N LYS A 56 14.71 41.63 -25.88
CA LYS A 56 15.49 41.54 -24.64
C LYS A 56 15.32 42.73 -23.67
N ASP A 57 14.96 42.40 -22.43
CA ASP A 57 15.68 42.93 -21.27
C ASP A 57 15.93 41.78 -20.28
N GLY A 58 17.11 41.74 -19.69
CA GLY A 58 17.62 40.60 -18.94
C GLY A 58 17.07 40.56 -17.52
N THR A 59 16.69 39.36 -17.05
CA THR A 59 17.18 38.74 -15.80
C THR A 59 16.34 37.49 -15.46
N ASN A 60 17.08 36.42 -15.16
CA ASN A 60 16.79 35.34 -14.21
C ASN A 60 16.09 34.03 -14.67
N VAL A 61 16.81 32.95 -14.30
CA VAL A 61 16.44 31.53 -14.11
C VAL A 61 16.24 30.69 -15.37
N SER A 62 17.29 29.96 -15.75
CA SER A 62 17.20 28.83 -16.68
C SER A 62 16.59 27.64 -15.93
N LEU A 63 15.32 27.34 -16.21
CA LEU A 63 14.75 26.00 -16.04
C LEU A 63 15.04 25.26 -17.34
N ASP A 64 16.01 24.35 -17.33
CA ASP A 64 16.39 23.57 -18.51
C ASP A 64 15.28 22.54 -18.78
N THR A 65 14.25 22.95 -19.53
CA THR A 65 13.28 22.06 -20.16
C THR A 65 13.58 22.02 -21.64
N SER A 66 14.60 21.27 -22.01
CA SER A 66 14.91 20.95 -23.40
C SER A 66 14.31 19.59 -23.78
N LEU A 67 12.98 19.50 -23.83
CA LEU A 67 12.27 18.42 -24.53
C LEU A 67 12.37 18.70 -26.04
N ARG A 68 13.44 18.20 -26.66
CA ARG A 68 13.54 18.10 -28.12
C ARG A 68 12.66 16.94 -28.57
N LEU A 69 11.52 17.25 -29.18
CA LEU A 69 10.78 16.30 -30.01
C LEU A 69 11.53 16.17 -31.34
N GLN A 70 12.52 15.28 -31.39
CA GLN A 70 12.98 14.70 -32.64
C GLN A 70 12.05 13.53 -32.95
N GLY A 71 11.25 13.66 -34.00
CA GLY A 71 10.51 12.53 -34.55
C GLY A 71 11.48 11.51 -35.11
N ASP A 72 11.30 10.25 -34.74
CA ASP A 72 11.84 9.12 -35.49
C ASP A 72 10.81 8.00 -35.55
N ASP A 73 10.78 7.41 -36.74
CA ASP A 73 9.85 6.40 -37.23
C ASP A 73 10.29 4.99 -36.77
N SER A 74 9.36 4.03 -36.83
CA SER A 74 9.57 2.56 -36.78
C SER A 74 9.66 1.85 -35.42
N ASN A 75 8.58 1.13 -35.08
CA ASN A 75 8.58 -0.17 -34.37
C ASN A 75 9.33 -0.27 -33.02
N VAL A 76 8.94 0.54 -32.04
CA VAL A 76 9.28 0.27 -30.64
C VAL A 76 8.09 -0.43 -29.98
N PRO A 77 8.20 -1.69 -29.52
CA PRO A 77 7.18 -2.30 -28.66
C PRO A 77 6.98 -1.39 -27.45
N PRO A 78 5.77 -1.26 -26.87
CA PRO A 78 5.57 -0.39 -25.72
C PRO A 78 6.46 -0.85 -24.58
N THR A 79 7.62 -0.22 -24.43
CA THR A 79 8.47 -0.35 -23.26
C THR A 79 7.71 0.36 -22.17
N LYS A 80 7.07 -0.44 -21.32
CA LYS A 80 6.47 0.03 -20.06
C LYS A 80 7.61 0.72 -19.31
N ASP A 81 7.69 2.05 -19.37
CA ASP A 81 8.77 2.80 -18.73
C ASP A 81 8.71 2.55 -17.21
N THR A 82 9.53 1.62 -16.73
CA THR A 82 9.55 1.14 -15.34
C THR A 82 10.24 2.10 -14.37
N ASN A 83 10.54 3.34 -14.78
CA ASN A 83 11.33 4.29 -13.99
C ASN A 83 10.49 5.43 -13.40
N LEU A 84 9.19 5.20 -13.20
CA LEU A 84 8.37 6.17 -12.51
C LEU A 84 8.60 6.04 -10.99
N PRO A 85 8.86 7.14 -10.25
CA PRO A 85 9.00 7.08 -8.81
C PRO A 85 7.77 6.43 -8.17
N THR A 86 7.98 5.53 -7.21
CA THR A 86 6.90 4.81 -6.52
C THR A 86 5.81 5.75 -6.00
N CYS A 87 6.20 6.92 -5.46
CA CYS A 87 5.27 7.90 -4.91
C CYS A 87 4.50 8.73 -5.97
N LEU A 88 4.71 8.46 -7.26
CA LEU A 88 3.86 9.00 -8.33
C LEU A 88 2.74 8.03 -8.70
N LEU A 89 2.99 6.72 -8.57
CA LEU A 89 2.00 5.66 -8.79
C LEU A 89 1.22 5.31 -7.52
N CYS A 90 1.85 5.52 -6.37
CA CYS A 90 1.35 5.23 -5.04
C CYS A 90 1.30 6.52 -4.20
N VAL A 91 0.60 6.47 -3.07
CA VAL A 91 0.59 7.57 -2.10
C VAL A 91 1.65 7.31 -1.02
N CYS A 92 2.57 8.26 -0.82
CA CYS A 92 3.59 8.18 0.23
C CYS A 92 3.31 9.24 1.31
N LEU A 93 3.10 8.80 2.56
CA LEU A 93 2.83 9.68 3.69
C LEU A 93 3.56 9.20 4.94
N SER A 94 4.44 10.06 5.48
CA SER A 94 5.09 9.86 6.80
C SER A 94 5.68 8.45 6.99
N GLY A 95 6.47 7.99 6.01
CA GLY A 95 7.11 6.65 6.04
C GLY A 95 6.15 5.50 5.71
N SER A 96 4.94 5.78 5.25
CA SER A 96 3.98 4.78 4.75
C SER A 96 3.84 4.91 3.24
N VAL A 97 3.73 3.78 2.54
CA VAL A 97 3.50 3.69 1.10
C VAL A 97 2.19 2.91 0.88
N TYR A 98 1.25 3.54 0.20
CA TYR A 98 -0.08 3.02 -0.13
C TYR A 98 -0.20 2.83 -1.65
N CYS A 99 -0.21 1.57 -2.07
CA CYS A 99 -0.24 1.12 -3.46
C CYS A 99 -1.41 0.15 -3.67
N GLU A 100 -2.62 0.42 -3.18
CA GLU A 100 -3.75 -0.48 -3.38
C GLU A 100 -4.37 -0.35 -4.78
N GLU A 101 -4.74 -1.49 -5.39
CA GLU A 101 -5.58 -1.53 -6.61
C GLU A 101 -5.03 -0.77 -7.85
N ILE A 102 -3.71 -0.65 -7.96
CA ILE A 102 -3.04 0.03 -9.10
C ILE A 102 -2.46 -0.93 -10.14
N ASP A 103 -2.85 -2.21 -10.08
CA ASP A 103 -2.46 -3.24 -11.05
C ASP A 103 -0.94 -3.49 -11.17
N ILE A 104 -0.17 -3.21 -10.11
CA ILE A 104 1.27 -3.52 -10.09
C ILE A 104 1.52 -5.03 -10.06
N GLU A 105 2.51 -5.47 -10.81
CA GLU A 105 2.87 -6.89 -10.96
C GLU A 105 4.11 -7.31 -10.17
N ALA A 106 4.80 -6.34 -9.56
CA ALA A 106 5.98 -6.51 -8.74
C ALA A 106 5.98 -5.47 -7.61
N VAL A 107 6.78 -5.72 -6.58
CA VAL A 107 7.03 -4.73 -5.52
C VAL A 107 7.75 -3.52 -6.15
N PRO A 108 7.21 -2.29 -6.04
CA PRO A 108 7.84 -1.12 -6.63
C PRO A 108 9.08 -0.70 -5.80
N PRO A 109 10.04 0.05 -6.37
CA PRO A 109 11.23 0.49 -5.64
C PRO A 109 10.85 1.44 -4.50
N LEU A 110 10.85 0.95 -3.27
CA LEU A 110 10.36 1.71 -2.12
C LEU A 110 11.39 2.75 -1.64
N PRO A 111 10.95 3.88 -1.07
CA PRO A 111 11.82 4.77 -0.30
C PRO A 111 12.53 4.00 0.83
N LYS A 112 13.81 4.30 1.08
CA LYS A 112 14.65 3.55 2.02
C LYS A 112 14.13 3.61 3.46
N GLU A 113 13.45 4.69 3.82
CA GLU A 113 12.91 4.96 5.14
C GLU A 113 11.47 4.44 5.31
N THR A 114 10.96 3.65 4.36
CA THR A 114 9.60 3.09 4.45
C THR A 114 9.47 2.19 5.68
N ALA A 115 8.48 2.49 6.52
CA ALA A 115 8.13 1.74 7.71
C ALA A 115 6.86 0.89 7.50
N TYR A 116 5.94 1.34 6.65
CA TYR A 116 4.68 0.66 6.37
C TYR A 116 4.44 0.55 4.86
N LEU A 117 4.19 -0.66 4.37
CA LEU A 117 3.81 -0.90 2.99
C LEU A 117 2.44 -1.54 2.93
N TYR A 118 1.53 -0.91 2.20
CA TYR A 118 0.22 -1.44 1.87
C TYR A 118 0.12 -1.57 0.35
N ALA A 119 0.14 -2.80 -0.15
CA ALA A 119 0.14 -3.10 -1.59
C ALA A 119 -0.92 -4.16 -1.90
N ARG A 120 -2.13 -3.93 -1.40
CA ARG A 120 -3.25 -4.87 -1.44
C ARG A 120 -3.93 -4.90 -2.80
N PHE A 121 -4.58 -6.02 -3.12
CA PHE A 121 -5.43 -6.15 -4.30
C PHE A 121 -4.73 -5.81 -5.62
N ASN A 122 -3.46 -6.22 -5.75
CA ASN A 122 -2.67 -6.05 -6.95
C ASN A 122 -2.44 -7.39 -7.68
N LYS A 123 -1.53 -7.38 -8.65
CA LYS A 123 -1.18 -8.51 -9.50
C LYS A 123 0.22 -9.03 -9.20
N ILE A 124 0.78 -8.77 -8.00
CA ILE A 124 2.13 -9.19 -7.62
C ILE A 124 2.22 -10.72 -7.61
N LYS A 125 3.19 -11.29 -8.34
CA LYS A 125 3.34 -12.75 -8.51
C LYS A 125 4.52 -13.35 -7.73
N ARG A 126 5.58 -12.57 -7.52
CA ARG A 126 6.81 -13.00 -6.87
C ARG A 126 7.35 -11.90 -5.97
N ILE A 127 7.97 -12.31 -4.87
CA ILE A 127 8.78 -11.44 -4.01
C ILE A 127 10.24 -11.91 -4.08
N ALA A 128 11.13 -11.03 -4.49
CA ALA A 128 12.56 -11.29 -4.62
C ALA A 128 13.36 -10.74 -3.43
N VAL A 129 14.59 -11.25 -3.25
CA VAL A 129 15.53 -10.73 -2.23
C VAL A 129 15.86 -9.25 -2.47
N SER A 130 15.94 -8.84 -3.73
CA SER A 130 16.21 -7.46 -4.12
C SER A 130 15.13 -6.47 -3.68
N ASP A 131 13.88 -6.90 -3.57
CA ASP A 131 12.73 -6.02 -3.29
C ASP A 131 12.86 -5.33 -1.92
N PHE A 132 13.58 -5.96 -1.00
CA PHE A 132 13.77 -5.50 0.37
C PHE A 132 15.24 -5.37 0.79
N ALA A 133 16.17 -5.46 -0.17
CA ALA A 133 17.59 -5.56 0.13
C ALA A 133 18.14 -4.38 0.95
N ASP A 134 17.57 -3.19 0.78
CA ASP A 134 18.05 -1.93 1.37
C ASP A 134 17.02 -1.25 2.29
N ILE A 135 15.93 -1.94 2.66
CA ILE A 135 14.81 -1.33 3.40
C ILE A 135 14.68 -1.97 4.79
N THR A 136 15.63 -1.66 5.66
CA THR A 136 15.72 -2.27 6.99
C THR A 136 14.73 -1.69 8.01
N THR A 137 13.98 -0.64 7.65
CA THR A 137 13.05 0.10 8.53
C THR A 137 11.62 -0.45 8.53
N LEU A 138 11.29 -1.37 7.63
CA LEU A 138 9.94 -1.92 7.50
C LEU A 138 9.48 -2.61 8.79
N ARG A 139 8.30 -2.23 9.26
CA ARG A 139 7.61 -2.78 10.43
C ARG A 139 6.35 -3.53 10.05
N ARG A 140 5.66 -3.10 9.00
CA ARG A 140 4.45 -3.77 8.48
C ARG A 140 4.49 -3.87 6.96
N ILE A 141 4.11 -5.04 6.47
CA ILE A 141 3.86 -5.30 5.04
C ILE A 141 2.49 -5.97 4.90
N ASP A 142 1.64 -5.38 4.06
CA ASP A 142 0.36 -5.97 3.67
C ASP A 142 0.30 -6.20 2.16
N PHE A 143 0.40 -7.47 1.77
CA PHE A 143 0.25 -7.95 0.39
C PHE A 143 -1.04 -8.75 0.18
N SER A 144 -2.06 -8.52 1.00
CA SER A 144 -3.32 -9.29 0.91
C SER A 144 -3.99 -9.13 -0.45
N GLY A 145 -4.57 -10.21 -0.97
CA GLY A 145 -5.32 -10.18 -2.23
C GLY A 145 -4.46 -10.03 -3.49
N ASN A 146 -3.22 -10.54 -3.46
CA ASN A 146 -2.32 -10.56 -4.61
C ASN A 146 -2.33 -11.95 -5.31
N ARG A 147 -1.35 -12.17 -6.20
CA ARG A 147 -1.17 -13.44 -6.92
C ARG A 147 0.16 -14.09 -6.58
N ILE A 148 0.66 -13.87 -5.36
CA ILE A 148 2.01 -14.30 -4.97
C ILE A 148 2.03 -15.83 -4.92
N GLU A 149 2.86 -16.42 -5.76
CA GLU A 149 3.07 -17.87 -5.88
C GLU A 149 4.46 -18.27 -5.34
N GLU A 150 5.43 -17.36 -5.43
CA GLU A 150 6.82 -17.58 -5.05
C GLU A 150 7.36 -16.43 -4.20
N ILE A 151 8.10 -16.79 -3.14
CA ILE A 151 8.90 -15.88 -2.33
C ILE A 151 10.29 -16.49 -2.28
N GLU A 152 11.29 -15.73 -2.72
CA GLU A 152 12.68 -16.17 -2.70
C GLU A 152 13.16 -16.43 -1.27
N ASP A 153 14.02 -17.45 -1.12
CA ASP A 153 14.59 -17.79 0.18
C ASP A 153 15.43 -16.61 0.69
N GLY A 154 15.10 -16.10 1.88
CA GLY A 154 15.76 -14.94 2.46
C GLY A 154 15.22 -13.58 2.00
N ALA A 155 14.10 -13.52 1.26
CA ALA A 155 13.52 -12.25 0.82
C ALA A 155 13.21 -11.27 1.97
N PHE A 156 12.85 -11.80 3.14
CA PHE A 156 12.58 -11.00 4.35
C PHE A 156 13.75 -11.00 5.36
N SER A 157 14.90 -11.59 5.02
CA SER A 157 16.00 -11.83 5.99
C SER A 157 16.60 -10.55 6.59
N LYS A 158 16.60 -9.45 5.82
CA LYS A 158 17.11 -8.14 6.26
C LYS A 158 16.07 -7.30 7.02
N LEU A 159 14.81 -7.75 7.07
CA LEU A 159 13.72 -7.01 7.71
C LEU A 159 13.68 -7.29 9.22
N LEU A 160 14.75 -6.89 9.91
CA LEU A 160 14.94 -7.19 11.35
C LEU A 160 13.91 -6.51 12.26
N LEU A 161 13.23 -5.48 11.76
CA LEU A 161 12.21 -4.72 12.48
C LEU A 161 10.77 -5.11 12.10
N LEU A 162 10.59 -6.08 11.19
CA LEU A 162 9.26 -6.47 10.72
C LEU A 162 8.48 -7.17 11.83
N GLU A 163 7.35 -6.56 12.19
CA GLU A 163 6.45 -7.03 13.25
C GLU A 163 5.20 -7.67 12.66
N GLU A 164 4.75 -7.20 11.49
CA GLU A 164 3.51 -7.65 10.89
C GLU A 164 3.65 -7.94 9.39
N LEU A 165 3.22 -9.13 8.98
CA LEU A 165 3.23 -9.57 7.59
C LEU A 165 1.91 -10.24 7.24
N SER A 166 1.16 -9.63 6.33
CA SER A 166 -0.01 -10.26 5.72
C SER A 166 0.29 -10.68 4.28
N LEU A 167 0.15 -11.98 4.04
CA LEU A 167 0.18 -12.65 2.75
C LEU A 167 -1.17 -13.34 2.49
N ALA A 168 -2.25 -12.88 3.15
CA ALA A 168 -3.57 -13.48 3.00
C ALA A 168 -4.05 -13.43 1.54
N GLU A 169 -4.91 -14.37 1.15
CA GLU A 169 -5.56 -14.35 -0.18
C GLU A 169 -4.55 -14.31 -1.32
N ASN A 170 -3.51 -15.14 -1.23
CA ASN A 170 -2.48 -15.33 -2.24
C ASN A 170 -2.48 -16.79 -2.73
N ARG A 171 -1.42 -17.21 -3.43
CA ARG A 171 -1.33 -18.53 -4.07
C ARG A 171 -0.13 -19.34 -3.61
N LEU A 172 0.41 -19.01 -2.43
CA LEU A 172 1.58 -19.66 -1.88
C LEU A 172 1.34 -21.16 -1.67
N ILE A 173 2.32 -21.97 -2.03
CA ILE A 173 2.31 -23.43 -1.80
C ILE A 173 3.18 -23.84 -0.61
N LYS A 174 4.09 -22.96 -0.17
CA LYS A 174 4.98 -23.12 0.98
C LYS A 174 5.06 -21.81 1.76
N LEU A 175 5.38 -21.90 3.05
CA LEU A 175 5.66 -20.72 3.87
C LEU A 175 7.10 -20.23 3.63
N PRO A 176 7.33 -18.91 3.62
CA PRO A 176 8.68 -18.35 3.61
C PRO A 176 9.35 -18.49 4.98
N VAL A 177 10.67 -18.29 5.02
CA VAL A 177 11.37 -18.05 6.29
C VAL A 177 10.92 -16.72 6.86
N LEU A 178 10.40 -16.73 8.09
CA LEU A 178 9.85 -15.54 8.74
C LEU A 178 10.94 -14.80 9.53
N PRO A 179 10.90 -13.45 9.57
CA PRO A 179 11.81 -12.66 10.40
C PRO A 179 11.61 -12.93 11.89
N PRO A 180 12.67 -12.78 12.72
CA PRO A 180 12.63 -13.16 14.13
C PRO A 180 11.74 -12.29 15.01
N LYS A 181 11.46 -11.04 14.60
CA LYS A 181 10.66 -10.06 15.37
C LYS A 181 9.15 -10.12 15.04
N LEU A 182 8.75 -11.00 14.13
CA LEU A 182 7.39 -11.06 13.63
C LEU A 182 6.42 -11.50 14.74
N THR A 183 5.45 -10.66 15.07
CA THR A 183 4.42 -10.94 16.09
C THR A 183 3.10 -11.33 15.46
N THR A 184 2.82 -10.81 14.26
CA THR A 184 1.59 -11.09 13.53
C THR A 184 1.92 -11.59 12.12
N PHE A 185 1.46 -12.80 11.82
CA PHE A 185 1.62 -13.40 10.51
C PHE A 185 0.28 -13.96 10.01
N ASN A 186 -0.16 -13.49 8.85
CA ASN A 186 -1.38 -13.98 8.21
C ASN A 186 -1.06 -14.56 6.84
N ALA A 187 -1.23 -15.86 6.68
CA ALA A 187 -1.14 -16.56 5.39
C ALA A 187 -2.42 -17.31 5.05
N ASN A 188 -3.56 -16.87 5.59
CA ASN A 188 -4.86 -17.47 5.33
C ASN A 188 -5.20 -17.43 3.84
N GLN A 189 -6.04 -18.38 3.40
CA GLN A 189 -6.52 -18.43 2.01
C GLN A 189 -5.38 -18.48 0.97
N ASN A 190 -4.33 -19.25 1.29
CA ASN A 190 -3.29 -19.65 0.35
C ASN A 190 -3.49 -21.11 -0.09
N ARG A 191 -2.54 -21.64 -0.88
CA ARG A 191 -2.52 -23.03 -1.37
C ARG A 191 -1.51 -23.90 -0.60
N ILE A 192 -1.19 -23.51 0.63
CA ILE A 192 -0.18 -24.17 1.45
C ILE A 192 -0.70 -25.55 1.83
N LYS A 193 -0.10 -26.58 1.25
CA LYS A 193 -0.40 -27.96 1.59
C LYS A 193 0.33 -28.31 2.88
N SER A 194 -0.37 -28.20 3.99
CA SER A 194 0.13 -28.66 5.28
C SER A 194 0.18 -30.19 5.29
N ARG A 195 1.31 -30.79 5.68
CA ARG A 195 1.34 -32.20 6.16
C ARG A 195 0.83 -32.33 7.61
N GLY A 196 0.24 -31.27 8.15
CA GLY A 196 -0.10 -31.11 9.56
C GLY A 196 1.11 -30.68 10.38
N ILE A 197 0.85 -29.93 11.46
CA ILE A 197 1.73 -29.95 12.61
C ILE A 197 1.59 -31.35 13.21
N LYS A 198 2.69 -32.11 13.35
CA LYS A 198 2.60 -33.40 14.03
C LYS A 198 2.07 -33.15 15.45
N ALA A 199 1.14 -33.97 15.93
CA ALA A 199 0.46 -33.79 17.22
C ALA A 199 1.41 -33.62 18.43
N ASN A 200 2.67 -34.01 18.28
CA ASN A 200 3.76 -33.94 19.24
C ASN A 200 4.69 -32.73 19.06
N ALA A 201 4.38 -31.74 18.22
CA ALA A 201 5.23 -30.57 18.00
C ALA A 201 5.21 -29.55 19.15
N PHE A 202 4.24 -29.63 20.05
CA PHE A 202 4.09 -28.71 21.19
C PHE A 202 4.09 -29.43 22.55
N LYS A 203 4.85 -30.54 22.66
CA LYS A 203 5.10 -31.17 23.97
C LYS A 203 6.21 -30.46 24.72
#